data_AF-A0A060Z8Q9-F1
#
_entry.id   AF-A0A060Z8Q9-F1
#
_cell.length_a   1.000
_cell.length_b   1.000
_cell.length_c   1.000
_cell.angle_alpha   90.00
_cell.angle_beta   90.00
_cell.angle_gamma   90.00
#
_symmetry.space_group_name_H-M   'P 1'
#
loop_
_entity.id
_entity.type
_entity.pdbx_description
1 polymer ?
#
loop_
_entity_poly.entity_id
_entity_poly.type
_entity_poly.pdbx_seq_one_letter_code
_entity_poly.pdbx_strand_id
1 'polypeptide(L)'
;MPRSQQATVKWTVQPSHTRTSRELLQSEDRMVHMKRGLLVQRLEPGDAGLYSCTTLEHSFSQVQARYDLQVIPQQSMTASQARASDPGAGGAGLRGSPGGPGSHTQRHTKLLRNYKDLHMVGMASMSATEYCEQLWYREKKKLRQLKWKQTQVDNGKARVRRHDSPPLQ
;
A
#
# COMPACT_ATOMS: atom_id res chain seq x y z
N MET A 1 19.01 1.90 -10.78
CA MET A 1 19.62 1.55 -12.06
C MET A 1 21.11 1.48 -11.82
N PRO A 2 21.81 0.44 -12.31
CA PRO A 2 23.25 0.47 -12.31
C PRO A 2 23.70 1.77 -12.98
N ARG A 3 24.68 2.46 -12.41
CA ARG A 3 25.16 3.74 -12.98
C ARG A 3 25.89 3.53 -14.30
N SER A 4 26.34 2.29 -14.57
CA SER A 4 27.06 1.86 -15.78
C SER A 4 26.18 1.00 -16.70
N GLN A 5 26.37 1.15 -18.01
CA GLN A 5 25.67 0.35 -19.03
C GLN A 5 26.17 -1.10 -19.12
N GLN A 6 27.34 -1.40 -18.56
CA GLN A 6 27.95 -2.73 -18.57
C GLN A 6 27.64 -3.54 -17.31
N ALA A 7 26.97 -2.93 -16.33
CA ALA A 7 26.68 -3.58 -15.06
C ALA A 7 25.40 -4.44 -15.16
N THR A 8 25.52 -5.70 -14.75
CA THR A 8 24.40 -6.65 -14.67
C THR A 8 23.76 -6.64 -13.29
N VAL A 9 22.48 -7.00 -13.20
CA VAL A 9 21.74 -7.05 -11.95
C VAL A 9 21.49 -8.50 -11.54
N LYS A 10 21.91 -8.84 -10.33
CA LYS A 10 21.67 -10.12 -9.67
C LYS A 10 20.75 -9.93 -8.47
N TRP A 11 19.80 -10.84 -8.32
CA TRP A 11 18.89 -10.88 -7.17
C TRP A 11 19.22 -12.09 -6.29
N THR A 12 19.29 -11.88 -4.98
CA THR A 12 19.38 -12.97 -4.01
C THR A 12 18.27 -12.84 -2.99
N VAL A 13 17.79 -13.97 -2.48
CA VAL A 13 16.83 -14.03 -1.38
C VAL A 13 17.45 -14.81 -0.23
N GLN A 14 17.30 -14.27 0.97
CA GLN A 14 17.56 -14.96 2.22
C GLN A 14 16.20 -15.21 2.90
N PRO A 15 15.61 -16.40 2.75
CA PRO A 15 14.31 -16.69 3.33
C PRO A 15 14.36 -16.61 4.86
N SER A 16 13.29 -16.11 5.47
CA SER A 16 13.22 -15.91 6.93
C SER A 16 13.39 -17.21 7.73
N HIS A 17 13.00 -18.35 7.14
CA HIS A 17 12.99 -19.66 7.80
C HIS A 17 14.35 -20.38 7.75
N THR A 18 15.12 -20.22 6.66
CA THR A 18 16.37 -20.99 6.45
C THR A 18 17.63 -20.17 6.62
N ARG A 19 17.57 -18.82 6.62
CA ARG A 19 18.73 -17.89 6.66
C ARG A 19 19.83 -18.18 5.61
N THR A 20 19.67 -19.18 4.76
CA THR A 20 20.56 -19.48 3.64
C THR A 20 20.23 -18.55 2.49
N SER A 21 21.23 -17.79 2.04
CA SER A 21 21.08 -16.93 0.86
C SER A 21 21.12 -17.78 -0.40
N ARG A 22 20.12 -17.63 -1.27
CA ARG A 22 20.08 -18.24 -2.60
C ARG A 22 19.94 -17.18 -3.69
N GLU A 23 20.47 -17.46 -4.87
CA GLU A 23 20.25 -16.62 -6.05
C GLU A 23 18.88 -16.87 -6.66
N LEU A 24 18.23 -15.80 -7.12
CA LEU A 24 16.99 -15.88 -7.87
C LEU A 24 17.34 -15.91 -9.35
N LEU A 25 17.06 -17.05 -9.98
CA LEU A 25 17.29 -17.27 -11.39
C LEU A 25 16.09 -16.76 -12.20
N GLN A 26 16.37 -16.19 -13.37
CA GLN A 26 15.32 -15.70 -14.28
C GLN A 26 14.39 -16.82 -14.79
N SER A 27 14.79 -18.08 -14.67
CA SER A 27 14.00 -19.26 -15.06
C SER A 27 12.93 -19.66 -14.04
N GLU A 28 12.85 -19.01 -12.88
CA GLU A 28 11.80 -19.31 -11.91
C GLU A 28 10.44 -18.80 -12.41
N ASP A 29 9.52 -19.72 -12.70
CA ASP A 29 8.23 -19.47 -13.36
C ASP A 29 7.31 -18.44 -12.64
N ARG A 30 7.60 -18.15 -11.36
CA ARG A 30 6.83 -17.20 -10.54
C ARG A 30 7.48 -15.82 -10.40
N MET A 31 8.72 -15.67 -10.86
CA MET A 31 9.53 -14.46 -10.67
C MET A 31 9.97 -13.89 -12.02
N VAL A 32 9.57 -12.64 -12.29
CA VAL A 32 9.94 -11.95 -13.52
C VAL A 32 10.98 -10.88 -13.21
N HIS A 33 12.15 -11.02 -13.82
CA HIS A 33 13.21 -10.03 -13.74
C HIS A 33 12.86 -8.85 -14.65
N MET A 34 12.79 -7.66 -14.07
CA MET A 34 12.55 -6.43 -14.80
C MET A 34 13.83 -5.58 -14.82
N LYS A 35 13.93 -4.65 -15.78
CA LYS A 35 15.09 -3.75 -15.93
C LYS A 35 15.46 -3.00 -14.64
N ARG A 36 14.48 -2.75 -13.75
CA ARG A 36 14.66 -1.98 -12.50
C ARG A 36 14.14 -2.70 -11.25
N GLY A 37 13.76 -3.96 -11.35
CA GLY A 37 13.01 -4.59 -10.26
C GLY A 37 12.83 -6.08 -10.43
N LEU A 38 12.21 -6.66 -9.43
CA LEU A 38 11.77 -8.04 -9.40
C LEU A 38 10.25 -8.04 -9.20
N LEU A 39 9.54 -8.76 -10.05
CA LEU A 39 8.10 -8.96 -9.93
C LEU A 39 7.85 -10.40 -9.47
N VAL A 40 7.15 -10.55 -8.35
CA VAL A 40 6.68 -11.85 -7.86
C VAL A 40 5.21 -11.97 -8.24
N GLN A 41 4.87 -12.89 -9.15
CA GLN A 41 3.52 -13.00 -9.73
C GLN A 41 2.49 -13.58 -8.74
N ARG A 42 2.91 -14.56 -7.93
CA ARG A 42 2.10 -15.19 -6.88
C ARG A 42 2.91 -15.21 -5.61
N LEU A 43 2.35 -14.64 -4.55
CA LEU A 43 3.01 -14.49 -3.26
C LEU A 43 2.55 -15.61 -2.31
N GLU A 44 3.50 -16.36 -1.78
CA GLU A 44 3.28 -17.42 -0.79
C GLU A 44 4.00 -17.11 0.52
N PRO A 45 3.57 -17.68 1.66
CA PRO A 45 4.25 -17.48 2.95
C PRO A 45 5.76 -17.81 2.92
N GLY A 46 6.16 -18.76 2.07
CA GLY A 46 7.55 -19.16 1.89
C GLY A 46 8.43 -18.11 1.19
N ASP A 47 7.83 -17.12 0.52
CA ASP A 47 8.56 -16.06 -0.18
C ASP A 47 9.03 -14.95 0.78
N ALA A 48 8.60 -14.99 2.06
CA ALA A 48 9.04 -14.04 3.06
C ALA A 48 10.56 -14.13 3.31
N GLY A 49 11.22 -12.98 3.33
CA GLY A 49 12.67 -12.90 3.50
C GLY A 49 13.30 -11.62 3.00
N LEU A 50 14.63 -11.57 3.08
CA LEU A 50 15.43 -10.44 2.66
C LEU A 50 15.88 -10.62 1.20
N TYR A 51 15.39 -9.75 0.32
CA TYR A 51 15.79 -9.68 -1.09
C TYR A 51 16.87 -8.63 -1.27
N SER A 52 17.98 -9.00 -1.89
CA SER A 52 19.09 -8.08 -2.18
C SER A 52 19.29 -7.94 -3.69
N CYS A 53 19.32 -6.70 -4.15
CA CYS A 53 19.69 -6.35 -5.51
C CYS A 53 21.17 -5.98 -5.54
N THR A 54 21.95 -6.75 -6.28
CA THR A 54 23.39 -6.52 -6.44
C THR A 54 23.70 -6.22 -7.89
N THR A 55 24.47 -5.16 -8.13
CA THR A 55 25.04 -4.85 -9.44
C THR A 55 26.44 -5.43 -9.53
N LEU A 56 26.70 -6.18 -10.59
CA LEU A 56 28.01 -6.72 -10.91
C LEU A 56 28.56 -6.00 -12.14
N GLU A 57 29.71 -5.37 -11.98
CA GLU A 57 30.44 -4.68 -13.04
C GLU A 57 31.90 -5.12 -13.00
N HIS A 58 32.34 -5.89 -14.01
CA HIS A 58 33.64 -6.55 -14.01
C HIS A 58 33.87 -7.35 -12.71
N SER A 59 34.85 -6.95 -11.89
CA SER A 59 35.19 -7.53 -10.59
C SER A 59 34.57 -6.81 -9.39
N PHE A 60 33.75 -5.78 -9.63
CA PHE A 60 33.11 -5.01 -8.58
C PHE A 60 31.65 -5.43 -8.38
N SER A 61 31.31 -5.82 -7.16
CA SER A 61 29.94 -6.12 -6.76
C SER A 61 29.45 -5.09 -5.74
N GLN A 62 28.33 -4.44 -6.02
CA GLN A 62 27.72 -3.48 -5.10
C GLN A 62 26.24 -3.78 -4.89
N VAL A 63 25.83 -3.82 -3.61
CA VAL A 63 24.41 -3.90 -3.26
C VAL A 63 23.75 -2.55 -3.51
N GLN A 64 22.79 -2.51 -4.43
CA GLN A 64 22.02 -1.31 -4.76
C GLN A 64 20.82 -1.12 -3.84
N ALA A 65 20.18 -2.22 -3.42
CA ALA A 65 18.97 -2.19 -2.61
C ALA A 65 18.80 -3.47 -1.82
N ARG A 66 18.10 -3.35 -0.69
CA ARG A 66 17.64 -4.46 0.15
C ARG A 66 16.17 -4.27 0.46
N TYR A 67 15.39 -5.34 0.36
CA TYR A 67 13.95 -5.34 0.60
C TYR A 67 13.62 -6.48 1.56
N ASP A 68 13.03 -6.14 2.70
CA ASP A 68 12.48 -7.13 3.64
C ASP A 68 11.02 -7.37 3.25
N LEU A 69 10.73 -8.57 2.76
CA LEU A 69 9.39 -8.97 2.33
C LEU A 69 8.72 -9.77 3.45
N GLN A 70 7.61 -9.22 3.97
CA GLN A 70 6.74 -9.93 4.89
C GLN A 70 5.42 -10.28 4.20
N VAL A 71 5.06 -11.56 4.27
CA VAL A 71 3.80 -12.07 3.71
C VAL A 71 2.82 -12.26 4.86
N ILE A 72 1.73 -11.49 4.85
CA ILE A 72 0.70 -11.53 5.89
C ILE A 72 -0.40 -12.50 5.42
N PRO A 73 -0.59 -13.66 6.07
CA PRO A 73 -1.64 -14.60 5.70
C PRO A 73 -3.03 -14.00 5.97
N GLN A 74 -4.00 -14.31 5.12
CA GLN A 74 -5.37 -13.80 5.27
C GLN A 74 -5.99 -14.15 6.64
N GLN A 75 -5.66 -15.30 7.21
CA GLN A 75 -6.17 -15.74 8.52
C GLN A 75 -5.67 -14.86 9.68
N SER A 76 -4.49 -14.25 9.53
CA SER A 76 -3.97 -13.32 10.56
C SER A 76 -4.70 -11.98 10.54
N MET A 77 -5.24 -11.58 9.38
CA MET A 77 -6.00 -10.35 9.24
C MET A 77 -7.37 -10.48 9.91
N THR A 78 -8.04 -11.63 9.80
CA THR A 78 -9.35 -11.85 10.45
C THR A 78 -9.25 -11.90 11.96
N ALA A 79 -8.19 -12.50 12.52
CA ALA A 79 -7.95 -12.51 13.96
C ALA A 79 -7.70 -11.11 14.55
N SER A 80 -7.00 -10.24 13.80
CA SER A 80 -6.78 -8.85 14.21
C SER A 80 -8.08 -8.01 14.20
N GLN A 81 -9.02 -8.32 13.30
CA GLN A 81 -10.33 -7.68 13.25
C GLN A 81 -11.23 -8.17 14.37
N ALA A 82 -11.25 -9.48 14.64
CA ALA A 82 -12.04 -10.06 15.74
C ALA A 82 -11.64 -9.52 17.12
N ARG A 83 -10.35 -9.25 17.36
CA ARG A 83 -9.89 -8.64 18.62
C ARG A 83 -10.13 -7.13 18.71
N ALA A 84 -10.30 -6.45 17.58
CA ALA A 84 -10.69 -5.04 17.55
C ALA A 84 -12.21 -4.84 17.72
N SER A 85 -12.99 -5.89 17.45
CA SER A 85 -14.46 -5.91 17.59
C SER A 85 -14.96 -6.39 18.95
N ASP A 86 -14.09 -6.55 19.96
CA ASP A 86 -14.48 -6.82 21.35
C ASP A 86 -14.25 -5.56 22.22
N PRO A 87 -15.28 -4.72 22.44
CA PRO A 87 -15.21 -3.59 23.36
C PRO A 87 -15.39 -3.99 24.83
N GLY A 88 -15.32 -5.29 25.17
CA GLY A 88 -15.84 -5.86 26.42
C GLY A 88 -14.85 -6.12 27.56
N ALA A 89 -13.58 -5.76 27.47
CA ALA A 89 -12.62 -5.91 28.57
C ALA A 89 -12.09 -4.55 29.05
N GLY A 90 -13.00 -3.75 29.63
CA GLY A 90 -12.67 -2.56 30.41
C GLY A 90 -11.77 -2.89 31.60
N GLY A 91 -10.81 -2.01 31.86
CA GLY A 91 -9.71 -2.25 32.77
C GLY A 91 -10.05 -2.35 34.26
N ALA A 92 -9.18 -3.07 34.96
CA ALA A 92 -8.83 -2.82 36.35
C ALA A 92 -7.45 -3.41 36.63
N GLY A 93 -6.58 -2.66 37.32
CA GLY A 93 -5.47 -3.24 38.08
C GLY A 93 -4.06 -2.87 37.62
N LEU A 94 -3.48 -1.91 38.34
CA LEU A 94 -2.13 -1.39 38.21
C LEU A 94 -1.06 -2.30 38.88
N ARG A 95 0.22 -2.06 38.51
CA ARG A 95 1.47 -2.14 39.31
C ARG A 95 2.32 -3.43 39.33
N GLY A 96 3.58 -3.26 38.90
CA GLY A 96 4.77 -3.78 39.59
C GLY A 96 5.78 -4.55 38.73
N SER A 97 6.64 -3.88 37.94
CA SER A 97 8.08 -3.63 38.25
C SER A 97 9.04 -4.51 37.37
N PRO A 98 10.38 -4.29 37.33
CA PRO A 98 11.03 -3.41 36.36
C PRO A 98 12.27 -4.04 35.67
N GLY A 99 12.51 -3.77 34.38
CA GLY A 99 13.81 -4.18 33.80
C GLY A 99 13.98 -3.97 32.30
N GLY A 100 14.75 -2.93 31.95
CA GLY A 100 15.65 -2.96 30.78
C GLY A 100 15.11 -2.48 29.43
N PRO A 101 15.98 -1.93 28.56
CA PRO A 101 15.66 -0.73 27.78
C PRO A 101 15.44 -1.01 26.29
N GLY A 102 14.65 -0.17 25.61
CA GLY A 102 14.66 -0.19 24.14
C GLY A 102 13.46 0.47 23.50
N SER A 103 13.55 1.79 23.33
CA SER A 103 12.72 2.60 22.45
C SER A 103 12.62 2.01 21.03
N HIS A 104 11.61 1.17 20.76
CA HIS A 104 11.32 0.72 19.39
C HIS A 104 9.82 0.72 19.03
N THR A 105 8.92 0.65 20.01
CA THR A 105 7.47 0.65 19.75
C THR A 105 6.96 2.00 19.23
N GLN A 106 7.64 3.10 19.54
CA GLN A 106 7.25 4.45 19.12
C GLN A 106 7.66 4.80 17.67
N ARG A 107 8.53 4.00 17.03
CA ARG A 107 8.90 4.21 15.61
C ARG A 107 7.92 3.56 14.64
N HIS A 108 7.16 2.55 15.09
CA HIS A 108 6.20 1.85 14.25
C HIS A 108 4.90 2.64 14.02
N THR A 109 4.61 3.63 14.87
CA THR A 109 3.42 4.48 14.75
C THR A 109 3.58 5.61 13.73
N LYS A 110 4.81 5.93 13.28
CA LYS A 110 5.06 6.99 12.29
C LYS A 110 5.13 6.51 10.84
N LEU A 111 5.16 5.20 10.59
CA LEU A 111 5.20 4.61 9.23
C LEU A 111 3.83 4.22 8.68
N LEU A 112 2.74 4.45 9.42
CA LEU A 112 1.36 4.22 8.98
C LEU A 112 0.83 5.40 8.14
N ARG A 113 1.65 5.89 7.22
CA ARG A 113 1.29 6.98 6.28
C ARG A 113 1.13 6.42 4.86
N ASN A 114 0.68 5.18 4.73
CA ASN A 114 0.31 4.60 3.44
C ASN A 114 -1.21 4.73 3.25
N TYR A 115 -1.65 4.96 2.02
CA TYR A 115 -3.08 5.07 1.65
C TYR A 115 -3.96 3.92 2.20
N LYS A 116 -3.37 2.73 2.39
CA LYS A 116 -4.03 1.56 2.98
C LYS A 116 -4.39 1.72 4.47
N ASP A 117 -3.60 2.47 5.24
CA ASP A 117 -3.85 2.68 6.67
C ASP A 117 -4.98 3.69 6.90
N LEU A 118 -5.14 4.65 6.00
CA LEU A 118 -6.28 5.59 5.99
C LEU A 118 -7.62 4.85 5.78
N HIS A 119 -7.59 3.73 5.04
CA HIS A 119 -8.75 2.86 4.85
C HIS A 119 -9.04 2.04 6.11
N MET A 120 -8.01 1.57 6.84
CA MET A 120 -8.20 0.79 8.07
C MET A 120 -8.75 1.61 9.24
N VAL A 121 -8.47 2.91 9.33
CA VAL A 121 -9.06 3.78 10.37
C VAL A 121 -10.59 3.88 10.25
N GLY A 122 -11.14 3.72 9.03
CA GLY A 122 -12.59 3.71 8.78
C GLY A 122 -13.26 2.34 8.93
N MET A 123 -12.49 1.25 9.05
CA MET A 123 -13.01 -0.12 9.13
C MET A 123 -13.34 -0.56 10.56
N ALA A 124 -12.99 0.23 11.58
CA ALA A 124 -13.14 -0.18 12.98
C ALA A 124 -14.59 -0.41 13.43
N SER A 125 -15.60 -0.03 12.64
CA SER A 125 -17.02 -0.25 12.98
C SER A 125 -17.87 -0.89 11.86
N MET A 126 -17.32 -1.16 10.68
CA MET A 126 -18.13 -1.53 9.49
C MET A 126 -17.47 -2.67 8.70
N SER A 127 -18.28 -3.54 8.09
CA SER A 127 -17.78 -4.60 7.21
C SER A 127 -17.12 -4.03 5.94
N ALA A 128 -16.21 -4.79 5.32
CA ALA A 128 -15.54 -4.36 4.09
C ALA A 128 -16.52 -4.03 2.94
N THR A 129 -17.63 -4.77 2.85
CA THR A 129 -18.69 -4.53 1.86
C THR A 129 -19.37 -3.18 2.09
N GLU A 130 -19.73 -2.90 3.34
CA GLU A 130 -20.45 -1.68 3.73
C GLU A 130 -19.57 -0.43 3.58
N TYR A 131 -18.27 -0.56 3.84
CA TYR A 131 -17.29 0.49 3.55
C TYR A 131 -17.17 0.78 2.05
N CYS A 132 -17.11 -0.26 1.20
CA CYS A 132 -17.07 -0.11 -0.25
C CYS A 132 -18.32 0.61 -0.79
N GLU A 133 -19.50 0.24 -0.28
CA GLU A 133 -20.76 0.90 -0.66
C GLU A 133 -20.81 2.38 -0.24
N GLN A 134 -20.31 2.72 0.95
CA GLN A 134 -20.23 4.12 1.39
C GLN A 134 -19.27 4.95 0.53
N LEU A 135 -18.09 4.41 0.19
CA LEU A 135 -17.16 5.09 -0.71
C LEU A 135 -17.80 5.33 -2.08
N TRP A 136 -18.43 4.30 -2.64
CA TRP A 136 -19.16 4.39 -3.89
C TRP A 136 -20.26 5.45 -3.84
N TYR A 137 -21.03 5.51 -2.75
CA TYR A 137 -22.08 6.51 -2.57
C TYR A 137 -21.51 7.94 -2.46
N ARG A 138 -20.39 8.13 -1.75
CA ARG A 138 -19.70 9.44 -1.66
C ARG A 138 -19.21 9.90 -3.02
N GLU A 139 -18.60 9.01 -3.81
CA GLU A 139 -18.15 9.30 -5.18
C GLU A 139 -19.33 9.68 -6.09
N LYS A 140 -20.42 8.89 -6.04
CA LYS A 140 -21.65 9.14 -6.79
C LYS A 140 -22.30 10.45 -6.41
N LYS A 141 -22.29 10.81 -5.12
CA LYS A 141 -22.77 12.11 -4.63
C LYS A 141 -21.91 13.24 -5.19
N LYS A 142 -20.58 13.14 -5.16
CA LYS A 142 -19.68 14.13 -5.77
C LYS A 142 -19.91 14.29 -7.27
N LEU A 143 -20.09 13.18 -8.00
CA LEU A 143 -20.33 13.22 -9.44
C LEU A 143 -21.68 13.90 -9.78
N ARG A 144 -22.73 13.57 -9.03
CA ARG A 144 -24.01 14.30 -9.10
C ARG A 144 -23.84 15.77 -8.76
N GLN A 145 -22.94 16.08 -7.81
CA GLN A 145 -22.68 17.44 -7.39
C GLN A 145 -22.02 18.28 -8.49
N LEU A 146 -21.03 17.70 -9.17
CA LEU A 146 -20.39 18.30 -10.33
C LEU A 146 -21.37 18.46 -11.49
N LYS A 147 -22.24 17.46 -11.72
CA LYS A 147 -23.24 17.51 -12.79
C LYS A 147 -24.25 18.65 -12.59
N TRP A 148 -24.77 18.89 -11.38
CA TRP A 148 -25.68 20.04 -11.17
C TRP A 148 -24.97 21.38 -11.32
N LYS A 149 -23.70 21.49 -10.88
CA LYS A 149 -22.91 22.71 -11.08
C LYS A 149 -22.73 23.00 -12.57
N GLN A 150 -22.41 21.97 -13.36
CA GLN A 150 -22.29 22.10 -14.81
C GLN A 150 -23.61 22.52 -15.46
N THR A 151 -24.73 21.93 -15.06
CA THR A 151 -26.06 22.31 -15.57
C THR A 151 -26.45 23.74 -15.19
N GLN A 152 -26.09 24.21 -13.99
CA GLN A 152 -26.32 25.61 -13.58
C GLN A 152 -25.50 26.60 -14.42
N VAL A 153 -24.22 26.28 -14.68
CA VAL A 153 -23.36 27.09 -15.55
C VAL A 153 -23.91 27.12 -16.99
N ASP A 154 -24.34 25.98 -17.52
CA ASP A 154 -24.91 25.90 -18.87
C ASP A 154 -26.22 26.69 -18.98
N ASN A 155 -27.13 26.56 -18.00
CA ASN A 155 -28.37 27.31 -17.96
C ASN A 155 -28.15 28.83 -17.81
N GLY A 156 -27.14 29.24 -17.05
CA GLY A 156 -26.73 30.65 -16.95
C GLY A 156 -26.25 31.21 -18.29
N LYS A 157 -25.43 30.46 -19.04
CA LYS A 157 -24.99 30.83 -20.39
C LYS A 157 -26.14 30.85 -21.39
N ALA A 158 -27.08 29.90 -21.30
CA ALA A 158 -28.28 29.86 -22.13
C ALA A 158 -29.20 31.07 -21.86
N ARG A 159 -29.28 31.53 -20.61
CA ARG A 159 -30.04 32.74 -20.25
C ARG A 159 -29.39 34.01 -20.78
N VAL A 160 -28.06 34.13 -20.77
CA VAL A 160 -27.32 35.26 -21.37
C VAL A 160 -27.58 35.36 -22.88
N ARG A 161 -27.58 34.22 -23.61
CA ARG A 161 -27.86 34.19 -25.06
C ARG A 161 -29.26 34.67 -25.44
N ARG A 162 -30.24 34.59 -24.53
CA ARG A 162 -31.60 35.09 -24.80
C ARG A 162 -31.73 36.60 -24.68
N HIS A 163 -30.78 37.26 -24.00
CA HIS A 163 -30.78 38.70 -23.82
C HIS A 163 -29.97 39.46 -24.89
N ASP A 164 -29.23 38.72 -25.73
CA ASP A 164 -28.39 39.24 -26.81
C ASP A 164 -29.11 39.08 -28.16
N SER A 165 -30.36 39.55 -28.23
CA SER A 165 -31.08 39.69 -29.50
C SER A 165 -30.73 41.07 -30.07
N PRO A 166 -30.03 41.18 -31.21
CA PRO A 166 -29.77 42.48 -31.81
C PRO A 166 -31.10 43.12 -32.24
N PRO A 167 -31.29 44.44 -32.06
CA PRO A 167 -32.52 45.10 -32.47
C PRO A 167 -32.69 44.94 -33.99
N LEU A 168 -33.88 44.48 -34.38
CA LEU A 168 -34.28 44.43 -35.78
C LEU A 168 -34.34 45.84 -36.36
N GLN A 169 -33.77 45.95 -37.55
CA GLN A 169 -33.54 47.16 -38.34
C GLN A 169 -34.84 47.79 -38.86
#